data_AF-A0A1I8JKI3-F1
#
_entry.id   AF-A0A1I8JKI3-F1
#
_cell.length_a   1.000
_cell.length_b   1.000
_cell.length_c   1.000
_cell.angle_alpha   90.00
_cell.angle_beta   90.00
_cell.angle_gamma   90.00
#
_symmetry.space_group_name_H-M   'P 1'
#
loop_
_entity.id
_entity.type
_entity.pdbx_description
1 polymer ?
#
loop_
_entity_poly.entity_id
_entity_poly.type
_entity_poly.pdbx_seq_one_letter_code
_entity_poly.pdbx_strand_id
1 'polypeptide(L)'
;MREDDFRGHASLHYVFDSVFPFLQVFAHKFYQTEEDKDFSREKAIFDRLTISAVDFCCQMAGIIVEPKILTQMVACLSTLVRKSSHDPSIMESVVENIGKGTKLQDTVAQMKSGNKEYYEQEIILNSKLKTMAVNLSLLWGGHNTVKAQLKYSSDREYTSVGGDEALPLDEEFQNHVRCFVNLNNRKPELRYKLARLLVSGLRITSVSSSQHVSKPSSQEANSRRDQERLTVRVLQILRAFIHNEERKLPDEWEVRMSEFRVKRGLKTIADIQSTLNSFDLMKHALPHLASSNSQIAKEVLSLLGIMLFNANEKVQESMLKYFLHTKEEVFFYAVRNRMQMSTANIKEKRLLISQQRARLQDAKSQADNLRTTMTLGVKALQVKCGFKIS
;
A
#
# COMPACT_ATOMS: atom_id res chain seq x y z
N MET A 1 21.88 -16.60 -3.47
CA MET A 1 22.20 -17.96 -3.95
C MET A 1 21.11 -18.40 -4.91
N ARG A 2 21.45 -19.00 -6.06
CA ARG A 2 20.52 -19.32 -7.16
C ARG A 2 19.87 -20.70 -6.95
N GLU A 3 18.68 -20.88 -7.51
CA GLU A 3 17.72 -21.99 -7.29
C GLU A 3 18.14 -23.39 -7.79
N ASP A 4 19.38 -23.61 -8.26
CA ASP A 4 19.79 -24.89 -8.86
C ASP A 4 20.45 -25.90 -7.89
N ASP A 5 20.61 -25.57 -6.59
CA ASP A 5 21.37 -26.37 -5.59
C ASP A 5 20.54 -27.38 -4.75
N PHE A 6 19.29 -27.70 -5.14
CA PHE A 6 18.35 -28.45 -4.27
C PHE A 6 18.83 -29.83 -3.75
N ARG A 7 19.71 -30.54 -4.46
CA ARG A 7 20.22 -31.85 -3.99
C ARG A 7 21.28 -31.76 -2.91
N GLY A 8 22.13 -30.73 -2.93
CA GLY A 8 23.11 -30.49 -1.86
C GLY A 8 22.47 -29.98 -0.57
N HIS A 9 21.38 -29.22 -0.70
CA HIS A 9 20.65 -28.65 0.43
C HIS A 9 19.90 -29.71 1.26
N ALA A 10 19.28 -30.71 0.63
CA ALA A 10 18.53 -31.74 1.37
C ALA A 10 19.41 -32.57 2.32
N SER A 11 20.64 -32.91 1.92
CA SER A 11 21.58 -33.66 2.76
C SER A 11 22.08 -32.85 3.94
N LEU A 12 22.34 -31.56 3.76
CA LEU A 12 22.72 -30.66 4.85
C LEU A 12 21.57 -30.44 5.84
N HIS A 13 20.34 -30.23 5.34
CA HIS A 13 19.15 -30.16 6.18
C HIS A 13 18.94 -31.45 6.98
N TYR A 14 19.12 -32.62 6.36
CA TYR A 14 19.06 -33.89 7.09
C TYR A 14 20.10 -33.96 8.22
N VAL A 15 21.34 -33.52 7.98
CA VAL A 15 22.38 -33.51 9.01
C VAL A 15 22.04 -32.55 10.15
N PHE A 16 21.65 -31.31 9.84
CA PHE A 16 21.37 -30.30 10.87
C PHE A 16 20.05 -30.54 11.59
N ASP A 17 18.97 -30.81 10.87
CA ASP A 17 17.63 -30.91 11.46
C ASP A 17 17.33 -32.30 12.04
N SER A 18 18.05 -33.36 11.61
CA SER A 18 17.80 -34.74 12.09
C SER A 18 19.00 -35.36 12.81
N VAL A 19 20.18 -35.37 12.18
CA VAL A 19 21.35 -36.11 12.73
C VAL A 19 21.89 -35.46 14.00
N PHE A 20 22.10 -34.14 14.02
CA PHE A 20 22.61 -33.44 15.21
C PHE A 20 21.70 -33.49 16.43
N PRO A 21 20.38 -33.21 16.32
CA PRO A 21 19.51 -33.34 17.49
C PRO A 21 19.41 -34.80 17.95
N PHE A 22 19.45 -35.78 17.03
CA PHE A 22 19.55 -37.20 17.40
C PHE A 22 20.84 -37.49 18.18
N LEU A 23 22.00 -37.10 17.67
CA LEU A 23 23.31 -37.32 18.32
C LEU A 23 23.38 -36.64 19.69
N GLN A 24 22.85 -35.43 19.80
CA GLN A 24 22.77 -34.70 21.06
C GLN A 24 21.92 -35.46 22.10
N VAL A 25 20.73 -35.93 21.72
CA VAL A 25 19.86 -36.70 22.61
C VAL A 25 20.48 -38.05 22.96
N PHE A 26 21.08 -38.73 21.99
CA PHE A 26 21.77 -40.01 22.19
C PHE A 26 22.92 -39.86 23.21
N ALA A 27 23.82 -38.91 23.00
CA ALA A 27 24.96 -38.67 23.88
C ALA A 27 24.54 -38.18 25.28
N HIS A 28 23.45 -37.42 25.37
CA HIS A 28 22.97 -36.90 26.65
C HIS A 28 22.22 -37.95 27.49
N LYS A 29 21.32 -38.71 26.87
CA LYS A 29 20.37 -39.58 27.58
C LYS A 29 20.74 -41.06 27.56
N PHE A 30 21.38 -41.54 26.49
CA PHE A 30 21.54 -42.97 26.24
C PHE A 30 22.99 -43.44 26.33
N TYR A 31 23.97 -42.58 26.06
CA TYR A 31 25.38 -42.91 26.22
C TYR A 31 25.85 -42.75 27.68
N GLN A 32 25.87 -43.87 28.40
CA GLN A 32 26.37 -43.99 29.77
C GLN A 32 27.48 -45.05 29.82
N THR A 33 28.70 -44.62 30.12
CA THR A 33 29.81 -45.53 30.42
C THR A 33 29.68 -46.01 31.86
N GLU A 34 29.25 -47.26 32.08
CA GLU A 34 29.34 -47.91 33.40
C GLU A 34 30.82 -48.13 33.75
N GLU A 35 31.25 -47.75 34.95
CA GLU A 35 32.67 -47.76 35.37
C GLU A 35 33.27 -49.19 35.48
N ASP A 36 32.45 -50.24 35.51
CA ASP A 36 32.83 -51.63 35.81
C ASP A 36 32.93 -52.57 34.59
N LYS A 37 32.85 -52.06 33.35
CA LYS A 37 32.94 -52.88 32.13
C LYS A 37 33.95 -52.32 31.14
N ASP A 38 34.74 -53.22 30.54
CA ASP A 38 35.80 -52.86 29.59
C ASP A 38 35.21 -52.49 28.21
N PHE A 39 34.72 -51.25 28.10
CA PHE A 39 34.14 -50.65 26.89
C PHE A 39 35.18 -49.93 26.01
N SER A 40 36.46 -50.32 26.08
CA SER A 40 37.58 -49.66 25.38
C SER A 40 37.32 -49.47 23.87
N ARG A 41 36.70 -50.44 23.21
CA ARG A 41 36.35 -50.36 21.77
C ARG A 41 35.21 -49.38 21.48
N GLU A 42 34.19 -49.32 22.34
CA GLU A 42 33.05 -48.42 22.18
C GLU A 42 33.45 -46.96 22.41
N LYS A 43 34.28 -46.74 23.43
CA LYS A 43 34.89 -45.44 23.72
C LYS A 43 35.70 -44.93 22.54
N ALA A 44 36.53 -45.78 21.92
CA ALA A 44 37.27 -45.43 20.71
C ALA A 44 36.38 -45.06 19.51
N ILE A 45 35.23 -45.72 19.35
CA ILE A 45 34.26 -45.41 18.29
C ILE A 45 33.57 -44.06 18.55
N PHE A 46 33.18 -43.78 19.79
CA PHE A 46 32.56 -42.52 20.19
C PHE A 46 33.54 -41.33 20.06
N ASP A 47 34.81 -41.55 20.43
CA ASP A 47 35.88 -40.57 20.29
C ASP A 47 36.15 -40.25 18.81
N ARG A 48 36.11 -41.26 17.92
CA ARG A 48 36.23 -41.05 16.47
C ARG A 48 35.05 -40.27 15.90
N LEU A 49 33.83 -40.58 16.35
CA LEU A 49 32.61 -39.84 15.96
C LEU A 49 32.71 -38.37 16.38
N THR A 50 33.20 -38.11 17.59
CA THR A 50 33.37 -36.75 18.12
C THR A 50 34.34 -35.93 17.28
N ILE A 51 35.50 -36.48 16.92
CA ILE A 51 36.47 -35.80 16.04
C ILE A 51 35.85 -35.52 14.66
N SER A 52 35.19 -36.52 14.05
CA SER A 52 34.56 -36.34 12.73
C SER A 52 33.47 -35.26 12.75
N ALA A 53 32.70 -35.17 13.84
CA ALA A 53 31.70 -34.13 14.01
C ALA A 53 32.33 -32.73 14.18
N VAL A 54 33.43 -32.64 14.94
CA VAL A 54 34.20 -31.39 15.12
C VAL A 54 34.80 -30.92 13.79
N ASP A 55 35.44 -31.81 13.03
CA ASP A 55 36.04 -31.48 11.73
C ASP A 55 35.00 -31.00 10.72
N PHE A 56 33.86 -31.70 10.65
CA PHE A 56 32.73 -31.29 9.81
C PHE A 56 32.23 -29.90 10.21
N CYS A 57 32.04 -29.66 11.50
CA CYS A 57 31.57 -28.37 11.99
C CYS A 57 32.61 -27.25 11.79
N CYS A 58 33.90 -27.56 11.84
CA CYS A 58 34.98 -26.59 11.61
C CYS A 58 34.97 -26.07 10.17
N GLN A 59 34.74 -26.97 9.19
CA GLN A 59 34.61 -26.61 7.78
C GLN A 59 33.30 -25.87 7.51
N MET A 60 32.19 -26.32 8.11
CA MET A 60 30.87 -25.72 7.89
C MET A 60 30.70 -24.37 8.59
N ALA A 61 31.37 -24.15 9.73
CA ALA A 61 31.34 -22.88 10.48
C ALA A 61 31.85 -21.67 9.67
N GLY A 62 32.70 -21.89 8.67
CA GLY A 62 33.15 -20.84 7.76
C GLY A 62 32.19 -20.51 6.63
N ILE A 63 31.18 -21.35 6.39
CA ILE A 63 30.27 -21.27 5.23
C ILE A 63 28.84 -20.97 5.67
N ILE A 64 28.40 -21.54 6.80
CA ILE A 64 27.02 -21.43 7.29
C ILE A 64 26.87 -20.18 8.16
N VAL A 65 25.93 -19.33 7.77
CA VAL A 65 25.63 -18.06 8.42
C VAL A 65 24.31 -18.11 9.21
N GLU A 66 23.53 -19.19 9.06
CA GLU A 66 22.23 -19.33 9.72
C GLU A 66 22.38 -19.54 11.24
N PRO A 67 21.90 -18.62 12.09
CA PRO A 67 22.17 -18.65 13.54
C PRO A 67 21.57 -19.87 14.26
N LYS A 68 20.43 -20.37 13.77
CA LYS A 68 19.76 -21.55 14.31
C LYS A 68 20.64 -22.79 14.16
N ILE A 69 21.21 -22.97 12.97
CA ILE A 69 22.09 -24.10 12.64
C ILE A 69 23.40 -24.01 13.43
N LEU A 70 24.01 -22.82 13.51
CA LEU A 70 25.24 -22.60 14.29
C LEU A 70 25.04 -22.89 15.78
N THR A 71 23.90 -22.49 16.36
CA THR A 71 23.58 -22.79 17.77
C THR A 71 23.41 -24.29 17.99
N GLN A 72 22.76 -24.98 17.06
CA GLN A 72 22.54 -26.42 17.10
C GLN A 72 23.86 -27.21 16.95
N MET A 73 24.77 -26.76 16.08
CA MET A 73 26.13 -27.29 15.95
C MET A 73 26.87 -27.22 17.29
N VAL A 74 26.92 -26.03 17.91
CA VAL A 74 27.64 -25.82 19.18
C VAL A 74 27.01 -26.65 20.31
N ALA A 75 25.68 -26.73 20.39
CA ALA A 75 24.99 -27.50 21.41
C ALA A 75 25.23 -29.03 21.28
N CYS A 76 25.21 -29.55 20.04
CA CYS A 76 25.51 -30.94 19.75
C CYS A 76 26.97 -31.28 20.10
N LEU A 77 27.93 -30.51 19.60
CA LEU A 77 29.35 -30.71 19.87
C LEU A 77 29.69 -30.63 21.36
N SER A 78 29.15 -29.63 22.07
CA SER A 78 29.37 -29.49 23.51
C SER A 78 28.91 -30.73 24.29
N THR A 79 27.86 -31.40 23.81
CA THR A 79 27.32 -32.62 24.43
C THR A 79 28.19 -33.83 24.12
N LEU A 80 28.67 -33.96 22.87
CA LEU A 80 29.58 -35.03 22.45
C LEU A 80 30.94 -34.93 23.13
N VAL A 81 31.56 -33.75 23.12
CA VAL A 81 32.89 -33.52 23.71
C VAL A 81 32.87 -33.70 25.23
N ARG A 82 31.77 -33.35 25.91
CA ARG A 82 31.63 -33.59 27.35
C ARG A 82 31.62 -35.08 27.73
N LYS A 83 31.27 -35.95 26.79
CA LYS A 83 31.14 -37.40 26.98
C LYS A 83 32.31 -38.18 26.35
N SER A 84 33.15 -37.53 25.57
CA SER A 84 34.33 -38.12 24.94
C SER A 84 35.55 -38.05 25.86
N SER A 85 36.61 -38.75 25.50
CA SER A 85 37.90 -38.69 26.22
C SER A 85 38.76 -37.50 25.85
N HIS A 86 38.30 -36.66 24.91
CA HIS A 86 39.09 -35.57 24.34
C HIS A 86 39.03 -34.32 25.19
N ASP A 87 40.11 -33.54 25.16
CA ASP A 87 40.14 -32.24 25.81
C ASP A 87 39.18 -31.25 25.11
N PRO A 88 38.41 -30.42 25.85
CA PRO A 88 37.50 -29.45 25.26
C PRO A 88 38.12 -28.45 24.27
N SER A 89 39.45 -28.26 24.29
CA SER A 89 40.19 -27.42 23.35
C SER A 89 40.01 -27.81 21.88
N ILE A 90 39.59 -29.04 21.56
CA ILE A 90 39.29 -29.45 20.17
C ILE A 90 38.18 -28.61 19.52
N MET A 91 37.33 -27.94 20.31
CA MET A 91 36.26 -27.07 19.81
C MET A 91 36.73 -25.64 19.49
N GLU A 92 37.95 -25.25 19.86
CA GLU A 92 38.44 -23.86 19.71
C GLU A 92 38.42 -23.39 18.26
N SER A 93 38.86 -24.24 17.33
CA SER A 93 38.87 -23.93 15.89
C SER A 93 37.47 -23.67 15.32
N VAL A 94 36.47 -24.43 15.79
CA VAL A 94 35.06 -24.26 15.39
C VAL A 94 34.54 -22.94 15.93
N VAL A 95 34.76 -22.64 17.21
CA VAL A 95 34.31 -21.40 17.84
C VAL A 95 34.99 -20.17 17.23
N GLU A 96 36.29 -20.27 16.93
CA GLU A 96 37.05 -19.19 16.30
C GLU A 96 36.57 -18.94 14.87
N ASN A 97 36.26 -19.98 14.09
CA ASN A 97 35.71 -19.85 12.74
C ASN A 97 34.30 -19.25 12.74
N ILE A 98 33.45 -19.63 13.70
CA ILE A 98 32.15 -18.97 13.92
C ILE A 98 32.37 -17.49 14.25
N GLY A 99 33.31 -17.18 15.14
CA GLY A 99 33.64 -15.81 15.54
C GLY A 99 34.20 -14.94 14.39
N LYS A 100 35.04 -15.53 13.52
CA LYS A 100 35.58 -14.89 12.31
C LYS A 100 34.50 -14.67 11.25
N GLY A 101 33.61 -15.64 11.03
CA GLY A 101 32.44 -15.50 10.14
C GLY A 101 31.47 -14.41 10.61
N THR A 102 31.28 -14.28 11.92
CA THR A 102 30.41 -13.24 12.52
C THR A 102 31.01 -11.84 12.43
N LYS A 103 32.35 -11.70 12.43
CA LYS A 103 33.04 -10.41 12.26
C LYS A 103 33.06 -9.92 10.80
N LEU A 104 32.86 -10.81 9.82
CA LEU A 104 32.90 -10.45 8.39
C LEU A 104 31.54 -10.05 7.82
N GLN A 105 30.43 -10.26 8.53
CA GLN A 105 29.09 -10.05 7.99
C GLN A 105 28.17 -9.38 9.00
N ASP A 106 28.04 -8.07 8.82
CA ASP A 106 27.11 -7.20 9.52
C ASP A 106 25.67 -7.68 9.23
N THR A 107 25.13 -8.53 10.10
CA THR A 107 23.88 -9.28 9.90
C THR A 107 22.68 -8.34 9.68
N VAL A 108 22.79 -7.10 10.18
CA VAL A 108 21.81 -6.03 9.99
C VAL A 108 21.86 -5.45 8.57
N ALA A 109 23.06 -5.35 7.97
CA ALA A 109 23.24 -4.90 6.59
C ALA A 109 22.79 -5.98 5.61
N GLN A 110 23.02 -7.26 5.91
CA GLN A 110 22.57 -8.39 5.09
C GLN A 110 21.07 -8.72 5.24
N MET A 111 20.43 -8.52 6.39
CA MET A 111 18.96 -8.64 6.47
C MET A 111 18.25 -7.49 5.75
N LYS A 112 18.81 -6.27 5.81
CA LYS A 112 18.33 -5.14 5.01
C LYS A 112 18.61 -5.33 3.53
N SER A 113 19.78 -5.85 3.14
CA SER A 113 20.11 -6.15 1.75
C SER A 113 19.32 -7.35 1.25
N GLY A 114 19.15 -8.40 2.05
CA GLY A 114 18.40 -9.61 1.71
C GLY A 114 16.91 -9.36 1.55
N ASN A 115 16.27 -8.57 2.42
CA ASN A 115 14.89 -8.12 2.17
C ASN A 115 14.79 -7.18 0.97
N LYS A 116 15.79 -6.30 0.80
CA LYS A 116 15.82 -5.39 -0.35
C LYS A 116 16.07 -6.12 -1.66
N GLU A 117 16.91 -7.16 -1.68
CA GLU A 117 17.25 -8.07 -2.79
C GLU A 117 16.06 -9.00 -3.10
N TYR A 118 15.44 -9.58 -2.06
CA TYR A 118 14.25 -10.42 -2.17
C TYR A 118 13.10 -9.66 -2.82
N TYR A 119 12.86 -8.42 -2.39
CA TYR A 119 11.87 -7.53 -2.99
C TYR A 119 12.46 -6.61 -4.08
N GLU A 120 13.70 -6.77 -4.50
CA GLU A 120 14.36 -5.82 -5.41
C GLU A 120 13.65 -5.81 -6.75
N GLN A 121 13.33 -7.01 -7.24
CA GLN A 121 12.56 -7.17 -8.46
C GLN A 121 11.16 -6.57 -8.32
N GLU A 122 10.48 -6.73 -7.18
CA GLU A 122 9.17 -6.13 -6.93
C GLU A 122 9.23 -4.60 -6.82
N ILE A 123 10.28 -4.05 -6.20
CA ILE A 123 10.50 -2.61 -6.08
C ILE A 123 10.80 -2.01 -7.47
N ILE A 124 11.68 -2.65 -8.25
CA ILE A 124 11.98 -2.26 -9.62
C ILE A 124 10.72 -2.36 -10.49
N LEU A 125 9.95 -3.44 -10.37
CA LEU A 125 8.70 -3.64 -11.10
C LEU A 125 7.67 -2.59 -10.72
N ASN A 126 7.45 -2.33 -9.44
CA ASN A 126 6.55 -1.27 -8.97
C ASN A 126 6.98 0.11 -9.46
N SER A 127 8.28 0.40 -9.48
CA SER A 127 8.81 1.64 -10.04
C SER A 127 8.52 1.74 -11.55
N LYS A 128 8.79 0.67 -12.30
CA LYS A 128 8.50 0.61 -13.75
C LYS A 128 7.00 0.75 -14.04
N LEU A 129 6.15 0.07 -13.27
CA LEU A 129 4.70 0.15 -13.38
C LEU A 129 4.18 1.54 -13.03
N LYS A 130 4.75 2.19 -12.00
CA LYS A 130 4.42 3.58 -11.66
C LYS A 130 4.79 4.53 -12.80
N THR A 131 6.01 4.41 -13.35
CA THR A 131 6.45 5.22 -14.51
C THR A 131 5.56 4.95 -15.72
N MET A 132 5.23 3.69 -16.01
CA MET A 132 4.32 3.31 -17.09
C MET A 132 2.93 3.90 -16.88
N ALA A 133 2.37 3.83 -15.67
CA ALA A 133 1.06 4.39 -15.35
C ALA A 133 1.03 5.91 -15.52
N VAL A 134 2.08 6.62 -15.06
CA VAL A 134 2.21 8.06 -15.27
C VAL A 134 2.33 8.39 -16.75
N ASN A 135 3.19 7.68 -17.50
CA ASN A 135 3.39 7.92 -18.92
C ASN A 135 2.11 7.62 -19.73
N LEU A 136 1.39 6.54 -19.43
CA LEU A 136 0.10 6.24 -20.03
C LEU A 136 -0.94 7.31 -19.68
N SER A 137 -0.96 7.77 -18.43
CA SER A 137 -1.84 8.86 -18.01
C SER A 137 -1.54 10.17 -18.74
N LEU A 138 -0.28 10.46 -19.08
CA LEU A 138 0.08 11.65 -19.85
C LEU A 138 -0.25 11.48 -21.34
N LEU A 139 0.04 10.31 -21.91
CA LEU A 139 -0.15 10.03 -23.33
C LEU A 139 -1.63 9.92 -23.71
N TRP A 140 -2.42 9.23 -22.90
CA TRP A 140 -3.86 9.01 -23.12
C TRP A 140 -4.73 10.00 -22.38
N GLY A 141 -4.26 10.55 -21.27
CA GLY A 141 -4.99 11.56 -20.52
C GLY A 141 -4.84 12.94 -21.12
N GLY A 142 -3.68 13.32 -21.67
CA GLY A 142 -3.44 14.68 -22.18
C GLY A 142 -2.77 15.60 -21.16
N HIS A 143 -2.39 16.80 -21.60
CA HIS A 143 -1.60 17.74 -20.80
C HIS A 143 -2.46 18.41 -19.72
N ASN A 144 -2.04 18.33 -18.45
CA ASN A 144 -2.74 18.90 -17.31
C ASN A 144 -2.53 20.42 -17.14
N THR A 145 -2.61 21.21 -18.20
CA THR A 145 -2.51 22.68 -18.12
C THR A 145 -3.79 23.34 -18.60
N VAL A 146 -4.16 24.45 -17.97
CA VAL A 146 -5.30 25.26 -18.39
C VAL A 146 -5.16 25.69 -19.86
N LYS A 147 -3.94 25.99 -20.30
CA LYS A 147 -3.61 26.27 -21.70
C LYS A 147 -3.92 25.12 -22.64
N ALA A 148 -3.54 23.89 -22.31
CA ALA A 148 -3.82 22.74 -23.17
C ALA A 148 -5.32 22.43 -23.23
N GLN A 149 -6.00 22.45 -22.09
CA GLN A 149 -7.40 22.06 -21.95
C GLN A 149 -8.39 23.11 -22.46
N LEU A 150 -8.22 24.36 -22.01
CA LEU A 150 -9.18 25.43 -22.26
C LEU A 150 -8.76 26.38 -23.39
N LYS A 151 -7.56 26.19 -23.96
CA LYS A 151 -6.93 27.13 -24.90
C LYS A 151 -6.88 28.57 -24.33
N TYR A 152 -6.69 28.68 -23.02
CA TYR A 152 -6.60 29.93 -22.27
C TYR A 152 -5.15 30.18 -21.84
N SER A 153 -4.66 31.42 -21.89
CA SER A 153 -3.27 31.74 -21.53
C SER A 153 -3.04 31.64 -20.02
N SER A 154 -2.82 30.42 -19.54
CA SER A 154 -2.45 30.11 -18.16
C SER A 154 -1.73 28.77 -18.09
N ASP A 155 -0.58 28.74 -17.42
CA ASP A 155 0.21 27.52 -17.19
C ASP A 155 -0.19 26.79 -15.89
N ARG A 156 -1.25 27.27 -15.22
CA ARG A 156 -1.85 26.63 -14.03
C ARG A 156 -2.29 25.21 -14.35
N GLU A 157 -2.21 24.33 -13.36
CA GLU A 157 -2.74 22.97 -13.45
C GLU A 157 -4.27 23.01 -13.62
N TYR A 158 -4.76 22.26 -14.61
CA TYR A 158 -6.20 22.20 -14.88
C TYR A 158 -6.95 21.39 -13.82
N THR A 159 -6.38 20.29 -13.36
CA THR A 159 -6.96 19.46 -12.27
C THR A 159 -5.84 18.78 -11.48
N SER A 160 -6.11 18.37 -10.24
CA SER A 160 -5.12 17.62 -9.46
C SER A 160 -5.12 16.16 -9.91
N VAL A 161 -4.08 15.75 -10.66
CA VAL A 161 -3.95 14.38 -11.19
C VAL A 161 -3.91 13.37 -10.04
N GLY A 162 -4.78 12.36 -10.10
CA GLY A 162 -4.94 11.36 -9.04
C GLY A 162 -5.68 11.86 -7.79
N GLY A 163 -6.12 13.12 -7.77
CA GLY A 163 -6.92 13.71 -6.71
C GLY A 163 -8.40 13.30 -6.76
N ASP A 164 -9.16 13.77 -5.77
CA ASP A 164 -10.58 13.42 -5.67
C ASP A 164 -11.49 14.17 -6.66
N GLU A 165 -11.01 15.30 -7.17
CA GLU A 165 -11.77 16.18 -8.08
C GLU A 165 -11.18 16.15 -9.50
N ALA A 166 -10.45 15.08 -9.84
CA ALA A 166 -9.84 14.93 -11.16
C ALA A 166 -10.91 14.92 -12.27
N LEU A 167 -10.78 15.83 -13.24
CA LEU A 167 -11.55 15.78 -14.51
C LEU A 167 -10.73 15.08 -15.59
N PRO A 168 -11.38 14.48 -16.61
CA PRO A 168 -10.68 13.99 -17.80
C PRO A 168 -9.88 15.11 -18.48
N LEU A 169 -8.69 14.77 -18.97
CA LEU A 169 -7.70 15.70 -19.53
C LEU A 169 -7.65 15.65 -21.07
N ASP A 170 -8.58 14.93 -21.70
CA ASP A 170 -8.58 14.70 -23.14
C ASP A 170 -9.30 15.82 -23.89
N GLU A 171 -8.85 16.12 -25.11
CA GLU A 171 -9.48 17.15 -25.95
C GLU A 171 -10.91 16.75 -26.34
N GLU A 172 -11.20 15.45 -26.45
CA GLU A 172 -12.55 14.93 -26.68
C GLU A 172 -13.50 15.32 -25.56
N PHE A 173 -13.10 15.20 -24.29
CA PHE A 173 -13.89 15.66 -23.16
C PHE A 173 -14.24 17.15 -23.25
N GLN A 174 -13.28 18.02 -23.57
CA GLN A 174 -13.54 19.46 -23.71
C GLN A 174 -14.43 19.76 -24.91
N ASN A 175 -14.27 19.04 -26.03
CA ASN A 175 -15.17 19.13 -27.17
C ASN A 175 -16.59 18.71 -26.81
N HIS A 176 -16.74 17.63 -26.04
CA HIS A 176 -18.01 17.15 -25.55
C HIS A 176 -18.68 18.17 -24.63
N VAL A 177 -17.94 18.81 -23.72
CA VAL A 177 -18.43 19.90 -22.87
C VAL A 177 -18.93 21.07 -23.73
N ARG A 178 -18.20 21.45 -24.78
CA ARG A 178 -18.58 22.53 -25.70
C ARG A 178 -19.89 22.26 -26.45
N CYS A 179 -20.20 21.00 -26.77
CA CYS A 179 -21.47 20.64 -27.42
C CYS A 179 -22.71 21.06 -26.61
N PHE A 180 -22.60 21.18 -25.28
CA PHE A 180 -23.70 21.58 -24.42
C PHE A 180 -23.73 23.08 -24.10
N VAL A 181 -22.76 23.85 -24.61
CA VAL A 181 -22.62 25.29 -24.36
C VAL A 181 -22.77 26.07 -25.66
N ASN A 182 -23.88 26.79 -25.81
CA ASN A 182 -24.11 27.64 -26.96
C ASN A 182 -23.43 29.02 -26.77
N LEU A 183 -22.19 29.13 -27.23
CA LEU A 183 -21.37 30.34 -27.10
C LEU A 183 -21.94 31.57 -27.83
N ASN A 184 -22.87 31.38 -28.77
CA ASN A 184 -23.49 32.50 -29.50
C ASN A 184 -24.51 33.26 -28.62
N ASN A 185 -24.98 32.65 -27.53
CA ASN A 185 -25.93 33.26 -26.62
C ASN A 185 -25.23 33.90 -25.42
N ARG A 186 -25.49 35.20 -25.20
CA ARG A 186 -24.97 35.92 -24.03
C ARG A 186 -25.76 35.63 -22.74
N LYS A 187 -27.05 35.29 -22.85
CA LYS A 187 -27.89 34.96 -21.68
C LYS A 187 -27.52 33.57 -21.15
N PRO A 188 -27.15 33.42 -19.87
CA PRO A 188 -26.77 32.14 -19.27
C PRO A 188 -27.79 31.02 -19.51
N GLU A 189 -29.08 31.29 -19.30
CA GLU A 189 -30.17 30.32 -19.49
C GLU A 189 -30.23 29.74 -20.91
N LEU A 190 -30.03 30.58 -21.93
CA LEU A 190 -30.01 30.14 -23.33
C LEU A 190 -28.68 29.48 -23.70
N ARG A 191 -27.57 29.95 -23.11
CA ARG A 191 -26.23 29.40 -23.31
C ARG A 191 -26.13 27.96 -22.81
N TYR A 192 -26.74 27.65 -21.67
CA TYR A 192 -26.69 26.32 -21.04
C TYR A 192 -27.99 25.53 -21.19
N LYS A 193 -28.88 25.90 -22.12
CA LYS A 193 -30.19 25.24 -22.31
C LYS A 193 -30.08 23.72 -22.48
N LEU A 194 -29.05 23.24 -23.17
CA LEU A 194 -28.82 21.80 -23.40
C LEU A 194 -28.39 21.06 -22.12
N ALA A 195 -27.84 21.76 -21.11
CA ALA A 195 -27.52 21.17 -19.82
C ALA A 195 -28.78 20.63 -19.12
N ARG A 196 -29.96 21.17 -19.40
CA ARG A 196 -31.23 20.64 -18.89
C ARG A 196 -31.49 19.18 -19.31
N LEU A 197 -30.99 18.76 -20.48
CA LEU A 197 -31.06 17.37 -20.93
C LEU A 197 -30.17 16.47 -20.05
N LEU A 198 -28.96 16.94 -19.74
CA LEU A 198 -28.04 16.25 -18.83
C LEU A 198 -28.65 16.09 -17.43
N VAL A 199 -29.25 17.16 -16.89
CA VAL A 199 -29.93 17.12 -15.59
C VAL A 199 -31.12 16.14 -15.62
N SER A 200 -31.89 16.12 -16.70
CA SER A 200 -32.97 15.16 -16.87
C SER A 200 -32.45 13.71 -16.94
N GLY A 201 -31.27 13.50 -17.54
CA GLY A 201 -30.58 12.22 -17.54
C GLY A 201 -30.20 11.73 -16.13
N LEU A 202 -29.77 12.63 -15.24
CA LEU A 202 -29.50 12.29 -13.84
C LEU A 202 -30.76 11.79 -13.12
N ARG A 203 -31.93 12.38 -13.40
CA ARG A 203 -33.20 11.91 -12.86
C ARG A 203 -33.55 10.49 -13.32
N ILE A 204 -33.30 10.18 -14.59
CA ILE A 204 -33.61 8.84 -15.15
C ILE A 204 -32.68 7.80 -14.52
N THR A 205 -31.38 8.13 -14.44
CA THR A 205 -30.38 7.21 -13.89
C THR A 205 -30.56 6.93 -12.41
N SER A 206 -31.04 7.88 -11.60
CA SER A 206 -31.29 7.65 -10.17
C SER A 206 -32.37 6.60 -9.91
N VAL A 207 -33.41 6.55 -10.76
CA VAL A 207 -34.54 5.62 -10.62
C VAL A 207 -34.13 4.18 -10.96
N SER A 208 -33.26 4.00 -11.94
CA SER A 208 -32.76 2.68 -12.32
C SER A 208 -31.79 2.10 -11.28
N SER A 209 -31.00 2.94 -10.62
CA SER A 209 -30.04 2.50 -9.58
C SER A 209 -30.71 1.97 -8.31
N SER A 210 -31.98 2.33 -8.03
CA SER A 210 -32.71 1.84 -6.85
C SER A 210 -33.37 0.47 -7.04
N GLN A 211 -33.40 -0.09 -8.26
CA GLN A 211 -33.96 -1.41 -8.51
C GLN A 211 -32.97 -2.51 -8.12
N HIS A 212 -33.05 -2.95 -6.86
CA HIS A 212 -32.33 -4.13 -6.40
C HIS A 212 -32.89 -5.40 -7.05
N VAL A 213 -32.19 -5.92 -8.07
CA VAL A 213 -32.42 -7.26 -8.60
C VAL A 213 -31.43 -8.19 -7.91
N SER A 214 -31.95 -9.21 -7.22
CA SER A 214 -31.19 -10.10 -6.33
C SER A 214 -30.15 -10.96 -7.06
N LYS A 215 -30.30 -11.14 -8.38
CA LYS A 215 -29.33 -11.75 -9.29
C LYS A 215 -29.48 -11.13 -10.68
N PRO A 216 -28.73 -10.08 -11.02
CA PRO A 216 -28.79 -9.53 -12.37
C PRO A 216 -28.25 -10.55 -13.37
N SER A 217 -28.91 -10.68 -14.52
CA SER A 217 -28.33 -11.38 -15.66
C SER A 217 -27.02 -10.71 -16.11
N SER A 218 -26.16 -11.40 -16.86
CA SER A 218 -24.91 -10.80 -17.37
C SER A 218 -25.16 -9.54 -18.21
N GLN A 219 -26.27 -9.52 -18.95
CA GLN A 219 -26.71 -8.35 -19.72
C GLN A 219 -27.18 -7.19 -18.82
N GLU A 220 -27.94 -7.46 -17.77
CA GLU A 220 -28.38 -6.43 -16.81
C GLU A 220 -27.20 -5.86 -16.01
N ALA A 221 -26.22 -6.69 -15.65
CA ALA A 221 -25.01 -6.23 -14.97
C ALA A 221 -24.18 -5.29 -15.85
N ASN A 222 -24.04 -5.61 -17.15
CA ASN A 222 -23.36 -4.73 -18.10
C ASN A 222 -24.13 -3.42 -18.30
N SER A 223 -25.45 -3.49 -18.49
CA SER A 223 -26.29 -2.30 -18.65
C SER A 223 -26.22 -1.36 -17.43
N ARG A 224 -26.19 -1.93 -16.21
CA ARG A 224 -25.98 -1.15 -14.97
C ARG A 224 -24.63 -0.45 -14.95
N ARG A 225 -23.55 -1.15 -15.33
CA ARG A 225 -22.21 -0.53 -15.41
C ARG A 225 -22.15 0.60 -16.44
N ASP A 226 -22.78 0.42 -17.59
CA ASP A 226 -22.86 1.45 -18.62
C ASP A 226 -23.66 2.66 -18.13
N GLN A 227 -24.74 2.42 -17.38
CA GLN A 227 -25.53 3.48 -16.78
C GLN A 227 -24.76 4.23 -15.69
N GLU A 228 -24.03 3.53 -14.82
CA GLU A 228 -23.16 4.15 -13.82
C GLU A 228 -22.05 4.99 -14.47
N ARG A 229 -21.44 4.47 -15.55
CA ARG A 229 -20.45 5.20 -16.33
C ARG A 229 -21.06 6.45 -16.96
N LEU A 230 -22.27 6.34 -17.53
CA LEU A 230 -23.00 7.48 -18.07
C LEU A 230 -23.27 8.54 -16.99
N THR A 231 -23.76 8.14 -15.81
CA THR A 231 -23.99 9.05 -14.67
C THR A 231 -22.72 9.81 -14.30
N VAL A 232 -21.58 9.11 -14.17
CA VAL A 232 -20.27 9.74 -13.91
C VAL A 232 -19.94 10.77 -14.99
N ARG A 233 -20.08 10.43 -16.28
CA ARG A 233 -19.79 11.36 -17.38
C ARG A 233 -20.68 12.59 -17.36
N VAL A 234 -21.98 12.41 -17.11
CA VAL A 234 -22.94 13.50 -17.01
C VAL A 234 -22.56 14.46 -15.87
N LEU A 235 -22.23 13.93 -14.69
CA LEU A 235 -21.78 14.72 -13.55
C LEU A 235 -20.48 15.48 -13.86
N GLN A 236 -19.50 14.82 -14.50
CA GLN A 236 -18.24 15.43 -14.91
C GLN A 236 -18.44 16.60 -15.89
N ILE A 237 -19.32 16.45 -16.88
CA ILE A 237 -19.64 17.52 -17.85
C ILE A 237 -20.31 18.71 -17.14
N LEU A 238 -21.30 18.44 -16.28
CA LEU A 238 -21.99 19.48 -15.52
C LEU A 238 -21.02 20.25 -14.60
N ARG A 239 -20.10 19.52 -13.94
CA ARG A 239 -19.03 20.10 -13.10
C ARG A 239 -18.08 20.95 -13.95
N ALA A 240 -17.70 20.48 -15.14
CA ALA A 240 -16.78 21.15 -16.04
C ALA A 240 -17.26 22.54 -16.48
N PHE A 241 -18.58 22.78 -16.58
CA PHE A 241 -19.09 24.12 -16.92
C PHE A 241 -18.64 25.21 -15.94
N ILE A 242 -18.56 24.87 -14.66
CA ILE A 242 -18.15 25.82 -13.61
C ILE A 242 -16.64 25.74 -13.41
N HIS A 243 -16.08 24.52 -13.34
CA HIS A 243 -14.64 24.29 -13.18
C HIS A 243 -13.81 25.00 -14.25
N ASN A 244 -14.27 24.98 -15.51
CA ASN A 244 -13.57 25.65 -16.61
C ASN A 244 -13.51 27.17 -16.44
N GLU A 245 -14.51 27.79 -15.80
CA GLU A 245 -14.48 29.23 -15.53
C GLU A 245 -13.69 29.54 -14.24
N GLU A 246 -13.73 28.66 -13.23
CA GLU A 246 -12.87 28.77 -12.04
C GLU A 246 -11.39 28.72 -12.40
N ARG A 247 -10.99 27.79 -13.27
CA ARG A 247 -9.60 27.64 -13.69
C ARG A 247 -9.06 28.82 -14.51
N LYS A 248 -9.93 29.68 -15.04
CA LYS A 248 -9.55 30.93 -15.71
C LYS A 248 -9.32 32.09 -14.74
N LEU A 249 -9.71 31.94 -13.48
CA LEU A 249 -9.36 32.92 -12.45
C LEU A 249 -7.85 32.88 -12.19
N PRO A 250 -7.21 34.04 -11.90
CA PRO A 250 -5.83 34.09 -11.42
C PRO A 250 -5.65 33.29 -10.11
N ASP A 251 -4.46 32.75 -9.84
CA ASP A 251 -4.21 31.96 -8.61
C ASP A 251 -4.53 32.72 -7.32
N GLU A 252 -4.28 34.02 -7.29
CA GLU A 252 -4.50 34.90 -6.12
C GLU A 252 -5.84 35.65 -6.20
N TRP A 253 -6.85 35.08 -6.87
CA TRP A 253 -8.14 35.75 -7.05
C TRP A 253 -8.81 36.13 -5.72
N GLU A 254 -8.61 35.34 -4.66
CA GLU A 254 -9.20 35.56 -3.32
C GLU A 254 -8.77 36.89 -2.71
N VAL A 255 -7.51 37.29 -2.90
CA VAL A 255 -7.00 38.59 -2.41
C VAL A 255 -7.21 39.73 -3.40
N ARG A 256 -7.54 39.40 -4.67
CA ARG A 256 -7.78 40.35 -5.78
C ARG A 256 -9.25 40.53 -6.13
N MET A 257 -10.14 40.24 -5.18
CA MET A 257 -11.60 40.34 -5.33
C MET A 257 -12.11 41.71 -5.81
N SER A 258 -11.35 42.78 -5.60
CA SER A 258 -11.72 44.13 -6.05
C SER A 258 -11.57 44.32 -7.57
N GLU A 259 -10.73 43.52 -8.22
CA GLU A 259 -10.39 43.67 -9.63
C GLU A 259 -11.55 43.34 -10.56
N PHE A 260 -11.71 44.16 -11.61
CA PHE A 260 -12.79 43.99 -12.58
C PHE A 260 -12.79 42.59 -13.24
N ARG A 261 -11.62 42.05 -13.58
CA ARG A 261 -11.51 40.73 -14.22
C ARG A 261 -11.96 39.61 -13.28
N VAL A 262 -11.54 39.66 -12.01
CA VAL A 262 -11.94 38.69 -10.97
C VAL A 262 -13.44 38.81 -10.70
N LYS A 263 -13.96 40.01 -10.46
CA LYS A 263 -15.41 40.25 -10.27
C LYS A 263 -16.25 39.72 -11.43
N ARG A 264 -15.81 39.94 -12.67
CA ARG A 264 -16.51 39.45 -13.86
C ARG A 264 -16.47 37.93 -13.96
N GLY A 265 -15.33 37.31 -13.65
CA GLY A 265 -15.18 35.86 -13.59
C GLY A 265 -16.11 35.24 -12.54
N LEU A 266 -16.07 35.75 -11.30
CA LEU A 266 -16.94 35.31 -10.21
C LEU A 266 -18.43 35.47 -10.52
N LYS A 267 -18.81 36.60 -11.15
CA LYS A 267 -20.19 36.79 -11.61
C LYS A 267 -20.60 35.74 -12.66
N THR A 268 -19.70 35.44 -13.60
CA THR A 268 -19.96 34.42 -14.63
C THR A 268 -20.17 33.05 -13.98
N ILE A 269 -19.32 32.69 -13.01
CA ILE A 269 -19.46 31.45 -12.23
C ILE A 269 -20.80 31.41 -11.49
N ALA A 270 -21.17 32.49 -10.79
CA ALA A 270 -22.43 32.60 -10.07
C ALA A 270 -23.66 32.50 -10.98
N ASP A 271 -23.59 33.07 -12.19
CA ASP A 271 -24.63 32.99 -13.20
C ASP A 271 -24.80 31.54 -13.72
N ILE A 272 -23.69 30.82 -13.93
CA ILE A 272 -23.72 29.40 -14.34
C ILE A 272 -24.32 28.54 -13.24
N GLN A 273 -23.84 28.67 -12.00
CA GLN A 273 -24.37 27.97 -10.84
C GLN A 273 -25.88 28.20 -10.68
N SER A 274 -26.32 29.47 -10.76
CA SER A 274 -27.74 29.84 -10.66
C SER A 274 -28.57 29.23 -11.79
N THR A 275 -28.03 29.24 -13.02
CA THR A 275 -28.70 28.66 -14.19
C THR A 275 -28.86 27.15 -14.04
N LEU A 276 -27.80 26.44 -13.68
CA LEU A 276 -27.87 25.00 -13.46
C LEU A 276 -28.81 24.65 -12.31
N ASN A 277 -28.81 25.45 -11.24
CA ASN A 277 -29.74 25.28 -10.13
C ASN A 277 -31.21 25.48 -10.56
N SER A 278 -31.49 26.44 -11.44
CA SER A 278 -32.83 26.65 -12.01
C SER A 278 -33.34 25.47 -12.85
N PHE A 279 -32.44 24.59 -13.27
CA PHE A 279 -32.78 23.33 -13.95
C PHE A 279 -33.00 22.17 -12.98
N ASP A 280 -33.13 22.43 -11.67
CA ASP A 280 -33.26 21.43 -10.61
C ASP A 280 -32.06 20.49 -10.48
N LEU A 281 -30.84 20.96 -10.80
CA LEU A 281 -29.63 20.14 -10.73
C LEU A 281 -29.44 19.51 -9.35
N MET A 282 -29.53 20.31 -8.27
CA MET A 282 -29.29 19.80 -6.91
C MET A 282 -30.29 18.72 -6.51
N LYS A 283 -31.57 18.92 -6.84
CA LYS A 283 -32.65 17.96 -6.60
C LYS A 283 -32.39 16.61 -7.29
N HIS A 284 -31.76 16.62 -8.47
CA HIS A 284 -31.50 15.40 -9.24
C HIS A 284 -30.13 14.80 -9.02
N ALA A 285 -29.14 15.58 -8.55
CA ALA A 285 -27.80 15.10 -8.26
C ALA A 285 -27.65 14.51 -6.85
N LEU A 286 -28.28 15.11 -5.83
CA LEU A 286 -28.12 14.71 -4.43
C LEU A 286 -28.52 13.24 -4.13
N PRO A 287 -29.60 12.68 -4.71
CA PRO A 287 -29.97 11.28 -4.46
C PRO A 287 -28.88 10.27 -4.87
N HIS A 288 -28.02 10.63 -5.84
CA HIS A 288 -26.92 9.76 -6.30
C HIS A 288 -25.81 9.58 -5.27
N LEU A 289 -25.77 10.39 -4.20
CA LEU A 289 -24.80 10.22 -3.11
C LEU A 289 -24.98 8.87 -2.38
N ALA A 290 -26.22 8.37 -2.34
CA ALA A 290 -26.58 7.08 -1.77
C ALA A 290 -26.23 5.88 -2.68
N SER A 291 -25.71 6.13 -3.89
CA SER A 291 -25.25 5.07 -4.79
C SER A 291 -24.19 4.19 -4.11
N SER A 292 -24.21 2.89 -4.40
CA SER A 292 -23.17 1.95 -3.97
C SER A 292 -21.83 2.19 -4.66
N ASN A 293 -21.85 2.77 -5.88
CA ASN A 293 -20.65 3.09 -6.62
C ASN A 293 -19.97 4.33 -6.01
N SER A 294 -18.76 4.15 -5.48
CA SER A 294 -17.97 5.22 -4.86
C SER A 294 -17.63 6.35 -5.83
N GLN A 295 -17.47 6.05 -7.13
CA GLN A 295 -17.12 7.04 -8.14
C GLN A 295 -18.26 8.02 -8.40
N ILE A 296 -19.51 7.54 -8.43
CA ILE A 296 -20.69 8.41 -8.57
C ILE A 296 -20.77 9.36 -7.38
N ALA A 297 -20.68 8.83 -6.15
CA ALA A 297 -20.75 9.66 -4.96
C ALA A 297 -19.61 10.70 -4.88
N LYS A 298 -18.40 10.31 -5.27
CA LYS A 298 -17.24 11.20 -5.37
C LYS A 298 -17.51 12.35 -6.35
N GLU A 299 -18.08 12.06 -7.51
CA GLU A 299 -18.46 13.07 -8.49
C GLU A 299 -19.61 13.96 -8.01
N VAL A 300 -20.61 13.41 -7.30
CA VAL A 300 -21.69 14.20 -6.67
C VAL A 300 -21.13 15.18 -5.64
N LEU A 301 -20.19 14.74 -4.80
CA LEU A 301 -19.54 15.61 -3.80
C LEU A 301 -18.68 16.69 -4.47
N SER A 302 -17.95 16.35 -5.52
CA SER A 302 -17.14 17.31 -6.28
C SER A 302 -18.02 18.34 -6.99
N LEU A 303 -19.16 17.90 -7.54
CA LEU A 303 -20.17 18.79 -8.13
C LEU A 303 -20.77 19.71 -7.06
N LEU A 304 -21.07 19.18 -5.88
CA LEU A 304 -21.59 19.99 -4.77
C LEU A 304 -20.58 21.06 -4.36
N GLY A 305 -19.29 20.71 -4.26
CA GLY A 305 -18.21 21.64 -3.96
C GLY A 305 -18.16 22.81 -4.95
N ILE A 306 -18.19 22.52 -6.25
CA ILE A 306 -18.14 23.57 -7.28
C ILE A 306 -19.46 24.37 -7.38
N MET A 307 -20.61 23.76 -7.09
CA MET A 307 -21.91 24.44 -7.07
C MET A 307 -22.02 25.44 -5.92
N LEU A 308 -21.32 25.19 -4.82
CA LEU A 308 -21.25 26.06 -3.64
C LEU A 308 -20.02 26.99 -3.66
N PHE A 309 -19.20 26.93 -4.71
CA PHE A 309 -18.02 27.79 -4.85
C PHE A 309 -18.38 29.26 -4.69
N ASN A 310 -17.59 29.98 -3.88
CA ASN A 310 -17.81 31.38 -3.51
C ASN A 310 -19.19 31.67 -2.87
N ALA A 311 -19.72 30.72 -2.11
CA ALA A 311 -20.92 30.86 -1.27
C ALA A 311 -22.15 31.39 -2.02
N ASN A 312 -22.54 30.71 -3.11
CA ASN A 312 -23.71 31.11 -3.87
C ASN A 312 -25.02 30.92 -3.08
N GLU A 313 -25.56 32.03 -2.57
CA GLU A 313 -26.77 32.05 -1.73
C GLU A 313 -27.99 31.41 -2.41
N LYS A 314 -28.17 31.57 -3.73
CA LYS A 314 -29.31 30.99 -4.45
C LYS A 314 -29.27 29.46 -4.45
N VAL A 315 -28.07 28.89 -4.58
CA VAL A 315 -27.87 27.44 -4.52
C VAL A 315 -28.08 26.95 -3.09
N GLN A 316 -27.54 27.66 -2.10
CA GLN A 316 -27.71 27.33 -0.68
C GLN A 316 -29.18 27.36 -0.25
N GLU A 317 -29.92 28.40 -0.62
CA GLU A 317 -31.35 28.54 -0.33
C GLU A 317 -32.17 27.43 -0.99
N SER A 318 -31.87 27.12 -2.26
CA SER A 318 -32.53 26.02 -2.97
C SER A 318 -32.25 24.66 -2.34
N MET A 319 -31.02 24.41 -1.91
CA MET A 319 -30.64 23.19 -1.18
C MET A 319 -31.32 23.12 0.19
N LEU A 320 -31.33 24.22 0.95
CA LEU A 320 -32.00 24.30 2.23
C LEU A 320 -33.49 24.01 2.08
N LYS A 321 -34.13 24.63 1.08
CA LYS A 321 -35.54 24.39 0.75
C LYS A 321 -35.77 22.92 0.39
N TYR A 322 -34.89 22.32 -0.42
CA TYR A 322 -34.97 20.90 -0.73
C TYR A 322 -34.93 20.05 0.55
N PHE A 323 -33.92 20.19 1.41
CA PHE A 323 -33.80 19.38 2.62
C PHE A 323 -34.93 19.60 3.64
N LEU A 324 -35.48 20.82 3.72
CA LEU A 324 -36.59 21.11 4.64
C LEU A 324 -37.94 20.55 4.13
N HIS A 325 -38.11 20.37 2.82
CA HIS A 325 -39.40 20.01 2.21
C HIS A 325 -39.42 18.60 1.61
N THR A 326 -38.27 17.96 1.40
CA THR A 326 -38.19 16.56 1.05
C THR A 326 -37.88 15.74 2.30
N LYS A 327 -38.56 14.61 2.48
CA LYS A 327 -38.23 13.63 3.53
C LYS A 327 -36.97 12.84 3.18
N GLU A 328 -35.97 13.50 2.61
CA GLU A 328 -34.72 12.88 2.17
C GLU A 328 -33.67 12.90 3.29
N GLU A 329 -34.00 12.25 4.40
CA GLU A 329 -33.00 11.88 5.42
C GLU A 329 -31.90 10.97 4.84
N VAL A 330 -32.20 10.32 3.69
CA VAL A 330 -31.31 9.47 2.91
C VAL A 330 -29.98 10.17 2.60
N PHE A 331 -29.98 11.49 2.32
CA PHE A 331 -28.74 12.23 2.12
C PHE A 331 -27.84 12.18 3.37
N PHE A 332 -28.39 12.52 4.54
CA PHE A 332 -27.63 12.54 5.79
C PHE A 332 -27.20 11.13 6.22
N TYR A 333 -28.06 10.12 6.02
CA TYR A 333 -27.68 8.72 6.23
C TYR A 333 -26.55 8.28 5.28
N ALA A 334 -26.59 8.67 4.00
CA ALA A 334 -25.54 8.35 3.04
C ALA A 334 -24.20 9.00 3.43
N VAL A 335 -24.21 10.28 3.84
CA VAL A 335 -23.02 10.97 4.36
C VAL A 335 -22.48 10.23 5.58
N ARG A 336 -23.33 9.95 6.57
CA ARG A 336 -22.94 9.24 7.80
C ARG A 336 -22.33 7.87 7.50
N ASN A 337 -22.99 7.06 6.66
CA ASN A 337 -22.53 5.72 6.29
C ASN A 337 -21.16 5.80 5.59
N ARG A 338 -20.96 6.76 4.69
CA ARG A 338 -19.65 6.96 4.03
C ARG A 338 -18.56 7.39 5.01
N MET A 339 -18.86 8.26 5.97
CA MET A 339 -17.92 8.62 7.04
C MET A 339 -17.54 7.41 7.92
N GLN A 340 -18.51 6.54 8.23
CA GLN A 340 -18.26 5.30 8.97
C GLN A 340 -17.35 4.36 8.19
N MET A 341 -17.61 4.15 6.89
CA MET A 341 -16.74 3.34 6.03
C MET A 341 -15.32 3.90 5.93
N SER A 342 -15.17 5.22 5.77
CA SER A 342 -13.86 5.89 5.80
C SER A 342 -13.12 5.67 7.12
N THR A 343 -13.85 5.78 8.25
CA THR A 343 -13.30 5.53 9.59
C THR A 343 -12.82 4.09 9.74
N ALA A 344 -13.56 3.11 9.24
CA ALA A 344 -13.16 1.71 9.24
C ALA A 344 -11.89 1.47 8.42
N ASN A 345 -11.83 2.00 7.19
CA ASN A 345 -10.65 1.89 6.32
C ASN A 345 -9.39 2.52 6.94
N ILE A 346 -9.53 3.66 7.62
CA ILE A 346 -8.41 4.30 8.33
C ILE A 346 -7.94 3.44 9.51
N LYS A 347 -8.87 2.85 10.28
CA LYS A 347 -8.52 1.94 11.38
C LYS A 347 -7.79 0.71 10.87
N GLU A 348 -8.27 0.12 9.79
CA GLU A 348 -7.64 -1.02 9.12
C GLU A 348 -6.23 -0.66 8.63
N LYS A 349 -6.06 0.44 7.88
CA LYS A 349 -4.75 0.90 7.41
C LYS A 349 -3.77 1.14 8.57
N ARG A 350 -4.25 1.71 9.69
CA ARG A 350 -3.43 1.92 10.90
C ARG A 350 -3.01 0.60 11.52
N LEU A 351 -3.91 -0.38 11.58
CA LEU A 351 -3.61 -1.72 12.07
C LEU A 351 -2.56 -2.39 11.20
N LEU A 352 -2.68 -2.32 9.87
CA LEU A 352 -1.70 -2.85 8.93
C LEU A 352 -0.32 -2.22 9.12
N ILE A 353 -0.25 -0.90 9.26
CA ILE A 353 1.02 -0.19 9.54
C ILE A 353 1.61 -0.65 10.89
N SER A 354 0.76 -0.80 11.92
CA SER A 354 1.20 -1.28 13.24
C SER A 354 1.75 -2.71 13.17
N GLN A 355 1.07 -3.60 12.45
CA GLN A 355 1.53 -4.98 12.24
C GLN A 355 2.84 -5.02 11.47
N GLN A 356 3.00 -4.19 10.44
CA GLN A 356 4.26 -4.07 9.70
C GLN A 356 5.40 -3.61 10.62
N ARG A 357 5.16 -2.61 11.47
CA ARG A 357 6.15 -2.13 12.44
C ARG A 357 6.49 -3.17 13.51
N ALA A 358 5.49 -3.89 14.03
CA ALA A 358 5.70 -4.96 15.01
C ALA A 358 6.57 -6.07 14.41
N ARG A 359 6.28 -6.53 13.19
CA ARG A 359 7.12 -7.52 12.50
C ARG A 359 8.57 -7.05 12.32
N LEU A 360 8.78 -5.78 11.98
CA LEU A 360 10.13 -5.20 11.88
C LEU A 360 10.84 -5.13 13.24
N GLN A 361 10.11 -4.85 14.32
CA GLN A 361 10.66 -4.78 15.66
C GLN A 361 10.96 -6.18 16.24
N ASP A 362 10.08 -7.16 16.01
CA ASP A 362 10.31 -8.55 16.38
C ASP A 362 11.55 -9.09 15.68
N ALA A 363 11.68 -8.86 14.37
CA ALA A 363 12.88 -9.21 13.61
C ALA A 363 14.15 -8.54 14.19
N LYS A 364 14.06 -7.28 14.62
CA LYS A 364 15.18 -6.58 15.27
C LYS A 364 15.51 -7.17 16.64
N SER A 365 14.51 -7.46 17.46
CA SER A 365 14.69 -8.03 18.80
C SER A 365 15.30 -9.44 18.76
N GLN A 366 14.92 -10.24 17.77
CA GLN A 366 15.52 -11.55 17.53
C GLN A 366 17.01 -11.41 17.18
N ALA A 367 17.37 -10.43 16.34
CA ALA A 367 18.77 -10.14 16.03
C ALA A 367 19.58 -9.68 17.26
N ASP A 368 19.01 -8.83 18.12
CA ASP A 368 19.67 -8.33 19.33
C ASP A 368 19.85 -9.44 20.40
N ASN A 369 18.84 -10.32 20.57
CA ASN A 369 18.91 -11.47 21.48
C ASN A 369 19.97 -12.49 21.02
N LEU A 370 20.09 -12.71 19.71
CA LEU A 370 21.14 -13.54 19.13
C LEU A 370 22.53 -12.96 19.44
N ARG A 371 22.73 -11.66 19.22
CA ARG A 371 24.00 -10.97 19.54
C ARG A 371 24.37 -11.10 21.01
N THR A 372 23.39 -10.96 21.91
CA THR A 372 23.60 -11.06 23.36
C THR A 372 23.97 -12.49 23.77
N THR A 373 23.27 -13.49 23.22
CA THR A 373 23.52 -14.91 23.48
C THR A 373 24.90 -15.34 23.00
N MET A 374 25.31 -14.89 21.81
CA MET A 374 26.66 -15.13 21.29
C MET A 374 27.74 -14.48 22.19
N THR A 375 27.50 -13.26 22.67
CA THR A 375 28.43 -12.57 23.58
C THR A 375 28.56 -13.30 24.92
N LEU A 376 27.44 -13.84 25.45
CA LEU A 376 27.45 -14.64 26.66
C LEU A 376 28.14 -16.00 26.46
N GLY A 377 27.95 -16.65 25.30
CA GLY A 377 28.69 -17.86 24.93
C GLY A 377 30.20 -17.62 24.89
N VAL A 378 30.64 -16.52 24.28
CA VAL A 378 32.06 -16.13 24.24
C VAL A 378 32.60 -15.86 25.65
N LYS A 379 31.85 -15.15 26.51
CA LYS A 379 32.27 -14.87 27.90
C LYS A 379 32.30 -16.12 28.78
N ALA A 380 31.35 -17.04 28.61
CA ALA A 380 31.30 -18.29 29.36
C ALA A 380 32.51 -19.19 29.04
N LEU A 381 32.99 -19.14 27.79
CA LEU A 381 34.23 -19.80 27.37
C LEU A 381 35.46 -19.12 27.96
N GLN A 382 35.50 -17.77 28.02
CA GLN A 382 36.61 -17.03 28.66
C GLN A 382 36.75 -17.32 30.16
N VAL A 383 35.63 -17.39 30.89
CA VAL A 383 35.64 -17.58 32.36
C VAL A 383 36.03 -19.00 32.77
N LYS A 384 35.66 -20.02 31.98
CA LYS A 384 36.04 -21.42 32.28
C LYS A 384 37.44 -21.81 31.81
N CYS A 385 38.00 -21.12 30.81
CA CYS A 385 39.32 -21.43 30.26
C CYS A 385 40.46 -20.52 30.76
N GLY A 386 40.19 -19.58 31.67
CA GLY A 386 41.24 -18.71 32.25
C GLY A 386 41.96 -17.81 31.24
N PHE A 387 41.31 -17.45 30.14
CA PHE A 387 41.92 -16.65 29.06
C PHE A 387 41.54 -15.16 29.17
N LYS A 388 42.55 -14.28 29.30
CA LYS A 388 42.41 -12.83 29.04
C LYS A 388 42.73 -12.56 27.57
N ILE A 389 41.82 -11.92 26.85
CA ILE A 389 42.12 -11.35 25.53
C ILE A 389 42.66 -9.95 25.77
N SER A 390 43.92 -9.71 25.38
CA SER A 390 44.51 -8.38 25.20
C SER A 390 44.00 -7.71 23.93
#